data_AF-A0A4Q2UWF6-F1
#
_entry.id   AF-A0A4Q2UWF6-F1
#
_cell.length_a   1.000
_cell.length_b   1.000
_cell.length_c   1.000
_cell.angle_alpha   90.00
_cell.angle_beta   90.00
_cell.angle_gamma   90.00
#
_symmetry.space_group_name_H-M   'P 1'
#
loop_
_entity.id
_entity.type
_entity.pdbx_description
1 polymer ?
#
loop_
_entity_poly.entity_id
_entity_poly.type
_entity_poly.pdbx_seq_one_letter_code
_entity_poly.pdbx_strand_id
1 'polypeptide(L)'
;MRDMDIKEGRFEILKDSLTREYSNWELASPHGQVGHYLDWLNAPERNFIAPELAAELSSVTLEGVRLFQKQMLGQVFIEVYVHGNMYKEDALKATDVVESILKLRVLPKA
;
A
#
# COMPACT_ATOMS: atom_id res chain seq x y z
N MET A 1 6.31 2.23 -10.41
CA MET A 1 6.33 2.33 -8.93
C MET A 1 7.51 3.16 -8.43
N ARG A 2 8.75 2.80 -8.76
CA ARG A 2 9.93 3.57 -8.33
C ARG A 2 9.94 5.03 -8.83
N ASP A 3 9.82 5.22 -10.13
CA ASP A 3 9.93 6.54 -10.76
C ASP A 3 8.55 7.12 -11.13
N MET A 4 7.53 6.81 -10.32
CA MET A 4 6.19 7.33 -10.56
C MET A 4 6.16 8.83 -10.27
N ASP A 5 5.74 9.62 -11.27
CA ASP A 5 5.49 11.05 -11.12
C ASP A 5 4.06 11.29 -10.58
N ILE A 6 3.98 11.73 -9.33
CA ILE A 6 2.70 12.01 -8.66
C ILE A 6 2.28 13.44 -9.01
N LYS A 7 1.30 13.55 -9.90
CA LYS A 7 0.71 14.83 -10.31
C LYS A 7 -0.23 15.37 -9.24
N GLU A 8 -0.08 16.65 -8.92
CA GLU A 8 -0.89 17.36 -7.92
C GLU A 8 -2.40 17.24 -8.19
N GLY A 9 -2.85 17.49 -9.43
CA GLY A 9 -4.27 17.38 -9.76
C GLY A 9 -4.86 15.97 -9.57
N ARG A 10 -4.04 14.91 -9.66
CA ARG A 10 -4.51 13.53 -9.38
C ARG A 10 -4.54 13.24 -7.89
N PHE A 11 -3.61 13.81 -7.14
CA PHE A 11 -3.57 13.69 -5.69
C PHE A 11 -4.82 14.31 -5.05
N GLU A 12 -5.20 15.52 -5.43
CA GLU A 12 -6.38 16.19 -4.87
C GLU A 12 -7.69 15.42 -5.14
N ILE A 13 -7.86 14.91 -6.37
CA ILE A 13 -9.04 14.10 -6.73
C ILE A 13 -9.10 12.82 -5.88
N LEU A 14 -7.97 12.14 -5.69
CA LEU A 14 -7.92 10.92 -4.88
C LEU A 14 -8.12 11.22 -3.40
N LYS A 15 -7.58 12.32 -2.89
CA LYS A 15 -7.77 12.75 -1.49
C LYS A 15 -9.23 13.09 -1.21
N ASP A 16 -9.92 13.80 -2.11
CA ASP A 16 -11.37 14.06 -1.99
C ASP A 16 -12.17 12.75 -2.04
N SER A 17 -11.86 11.86 -2.99
CA SER A 17 -12.53 10.57 -3.11
C SER A 17 -12.39 9.71 -1.85
N LEU A 18 -11.19 9.62 -1.27
CA LEU A 18 -10.93 8.88 -0.03
C LEU A 18 -11.64 9.51 1.17
N THR A 19 -11.67 10.84 1.24
CA THR A 19 -12.39 11.55 2.32
C THR A 19 -13.88 11.19 2.32
N ARG A 20 -14.48 11.14 1.13
CA ARG A 20 -15.89 10.72 0.96
C ARG A 20 -16.08 9.25 1.29
N GLU A 21 -15.17 8.37 0.87
CA GLU A 21 -15.23 6.95 1.18
C GLU A 21 -15.23 6.69 2.69
N TYR A 22 -14.31 7.32 3.43
CA TYR A 22 -14.27 7.17 4.89
C TYR A 22 -15.48 7.78 5.59
N SER A 23 -16.02 8.90 5.08
CA SER A 23 -17.24 9.50 5.63
C SER A 23 -18.48 8.64 5.35
N ASN A 24 -18.52 7.98 4.20
CA ASN A 24 -19.60 7.08 3.79
C ASN A 24 -19.51 5.71 4.47
N TRP A 25 -18.46 5.42 5.24
CA TRP A 25 -18.31 4.16 5.97
C TRP A 25 -19.52 3.85 6.87
N GLU A 26 -20.05 4.88 7.52
CA GLU A 26 -21.22 4.75 8.40
C GLU A 26 -22.49 4.31 7.65
N LEU A 27 -22.55 4.58 6.35
CA LEU A 27 -23.66 4.21 5.46
C LEU A 27 -23.51 2.81 4.87
N ALA A 28 -22.40 2.11 5.15
CA ALA A 28 -22.17 0.75 4.67
C ALA A 28 -23.17 -0.24 5.28
N SER A 29 -23.32 -1.42 4.65
CA SER A 29 -24.24 -2.43 5.15
C SER A 29 -23.81 -2.96 6.53
N PRO A 30 -24.76 -3.29 7.43
CA PRO A 30 -24.44 -3.79 8.76
C PRO A 30 -23.56 -5.05 8.75
N HIS A 31 -23.78 -5.97 7.81
CA HIS A 31 -22.94 -7.16 7.66
C HIS A 31 -21.48 -6.80 7.31
N GLY A 32 -21.27 -5.81 6.42
CA GLY A 32 -19.93 -5.35 6.07
C GLY A 32 -19.21 -4.67 7.24
N GLN A 33 -19.93 -3.83 8.00
CA GLN A 33 -19.38 -3.17 9.18
C GLN A 33 -18.99 -4.19 10.26
N VAL A 34 -19.85 -5.18 10.55
CA VAL A 34 -19.57 -6.23 11.53
C VAL A 34 -18.35 -7.05 11.12
N GLY A 35 -18.25 -7.44 9.85
CA GLY A 35 -17.08 -8.15 9.33
C GLY A 35 -15.79 -7.37 9.54
N HIS A 36 -15.78 -6.07 9.18
CA HIS A 36 -14.61 -5.22 9.37
C HIS A 36 -14.18 -5.08 10.83
N TYR A 37 -15.13 -4.94 11.77
CA TYR A 37 -14.80 -4.89 13.20
C TYR A 37 -14.29 -6.23 13.73
N LEU A 38 -14.82 -7.36 13.24
CA LEU A 38 -14.31 -8.68 13.60
C LEU A 38 -12.88 -8.87 13.10
N ASP A 39 -12.58 -8.47 11.87
CA ASP A 39 -11.23 -8.53 11.32
C ASP A 39 -10.27 -7.63 12.10
N TRP A 40 -10.72 -6.42 12.46
CA TRP A 40 -9.95 -5.47 13.26
C TRP A 40 -9.63 -6.02 14.67
N LEU A 41 -10.61 -6.63 15.35
CA LEU A 41 -10.42 -7.21 16.69
C LEU A 41 -9.55 -8.46 16.69
N ASN A 42 -9.58 -9.24 15.62
CA ASN A 42 -8.85 -10.50 15.51
C ASN A 42 -7.47 -10.35 14.82
N ALA A 43 -7.15 -9.15 14.30
CA ALA A 43 -5.87 -8.91 13.66
C ALA A 43 -4.72 -9.05 14.68
N PRO A 44 -3.68 -9.86 14.39
CA PRO A 44 -2.53 -10.02 15.28
C PRO A 44 -1.63 -8.76 15.36
N GLU A 45 -1.78 -7.82 14.41
CA GLU A 45 -1.08 -6.54 14.37
C GLU A 45 -2.06 -5.37 14.46
N ARG A 46 -1.56 -4.18 14.82
CA ARG A 46 -2.37 -2.97 14.91
C ARG A 46 -2.95 -2.61 13.53
N ASN A 47 -4.26 -2.78 13.40
CA ASN A 47 -5.01 -2.29 12.25
C ASN A 47 -5.79 -1.02 12.65
N PHE A 48 -6.12 -0.18 11.67
CA PHE A 48 -6.78 1.12 11.89
C PHE A 48 -8.22 1.09 11.39
N ILE A 49 -9.12 1.76 12.11
CA ILE A 49 -10.53 1.88 11.68
C ILE A 49 -10.75 3.13 10.83
N ALA A 50 -11.82 3.12 10.01
CA ALA A 50 -12.14 4.21 9.09
C ALA A 50 -12.16 5.62 9.75
N PRO A 51 -12.69 5.81 10.97
CA PRO A 51 -12.63 7.10 11.66
C PRO A 51 -11.20 7.57 11.99
N GLU A 52 -10.30 6.66 12.37
CA GLU A 52 -8.90 6.97 12.66
C GLU A 52 -8.16 7.39 11.37
N LEU A 53 -8.41 6.66 10.27
CA LEU A 53 -7.86 6.99 8.95
C LEU A 53 -8.39 8.34 8.45
N ALA A 54 -9.67 8.65 8.68
CA ALA A 54 -10.28 9.91 8.29
C ALA A 54 -9.67 11.11 9.02
N ALA A 55 -9.39 10.96 10.33
CA ALA A 55 -8.76 12.01 11.13
C ALA A 55 -7.36 12.38 10.60
N GLU A 56 -6.57 11.36 10.26
CA GLU A 56 -5.21 11.54 9.77
C GLU A 56 -5.14 11.95 8.29
N LEU A 57 -6.15 11.65 7.47
CA LEU A 57 -6.15 12.00 6.04
C LEU A 57 -5.98 13.51 5.80
N SER A 58 -6.45 14.34 6.74
CA SER A 58 -6.30 15.79 6.68
C SER A 58 -4.82 16.24 6.68
N SER A 59 -3.97 15.55 7.44
CA SER A 59 -2.54 15.87 7.61
C SER A 59 -1.68 15.40 6.42
N VAL A 60 -2.22 14.54 5.56
CA VAL A 60 -1.51 14.01 4.39
C VAL A 60 -1.30 15.10 3.34
N THR A 61 -0.03 15.30 2.95
CA THR A 61 0.39 16.27 1.93
C THR A 61 0.97 15.56 0.71
N LEU A 62 0.91 16.22 -0.46
CA LEU A 62 1.49 15.71 -1.71
C LEU A 62 2.98 15.37 -1.56
N GLU A 63 3.74 16.28 -0.96
CA GLU A 63 5.17 16.08 -0.71
C GLU A 63 5.42 14.92 0.27
N GLY A 64 4.56 14.77 1.28
CA GLY A 64 4.57 13.63 2.20
C GLY A 64 4.41 12.30 1.45
N VAL A 65 3.46 12.21 0.52
CA VAL A 65 3.25 10.99 -0.29
C VAL A 65 4.45 10.72 -1.20
N ARG A 66 5.01 11.75 -1.84
CA ARG A 66 6.23 11.62 -2.68
C ARG A 66 7.44 11.14 -1.88
N LEU A 67 7.59 11.63 -0.66
CA LEU A 67 8.66 11.17 0.25
C LEU A 67 8.41 9.73 0.70
N PHE A 68 7.18 9.42 1.11
CA PHE A 68 6.77 8.10 1.57
C PHE A 68 6.99 7.03 0.50
N GLN A 69 6.67 7.32 -0.76
CA GLN A 69 6.95 6.44 -1.90
C GLN A 69 8.43 6.03 -1.95
N LYS A 70 9.36 6.99 -1.79
CA LYS A 70 10.80 6.73 -1.81
C LYS A 70 11.27 5.95 -0.58
N GLN A 71 10.66 6.20 0.58
CA GLN A 71 10.99 5.50 1.82
C GLN A 71 10.51 4.05 1.77
N MET A 72 9.24 3.83 1.40
CA MET A 72 8.63 2.50 1.29
C MET A 72 9.39 1.61 0.30
N LEU A 73 9.77 2.14 -0.86
CA LEU A 73 10.52 1.37 -1.86
C LEU A 73 12.04 1.35 -1.59
N GLY A 74 12.51 2.08 -0.57
CA GLY A 74 13.92 2.20 -0.28
C GLY A 74 14.55 0.91 0.25
N GLN A 75 13.75 0.06 0.89
CA GLN A 75 14.16 -1.19 1.51
C GLN A 75 12.93 -2.10 1.69
N VAL A 76 12.86 -3.18 0.89
CA VAL A 76 11.76 -4.16 0.96
C VAL A 76 12.29 -5.57 0.85
N PHE A 77 11.51 -6.53 1.35
CA PHE A 77 11.69 -7.96 1.09
C PHE A 77 10.75 -8.35 -0.05
N ILE A 78 11.26 -9.00 -1.09
CA ILE A 78 10.45 -9.47 -2.22
C ILE A 78 10.36 -10.99 -2.14
N GLU A 79 9.13 -11.49 -2.07
CA GLU A 79 8.82 -12.91 -2.21
C GLU A 79 8.06 -13.11 -3.52
N VAL A 80 8.53 -14.03 -4.36
CA VAL A 80 7.95 -14.30 -5.68
C VAL A 80 7.46 -15.73 -5.74
N TYR A 81 6.18 -15.89 -6.07
CA TYR A 81 5.57 -17.18 -6.36
C TYR A 81 5.22 -17.24 -7.85
N VAL A 82 5.82 -18.20 -8.57
CA VAL A 82 5.58 -18.40 -10.01
C VAL A 82 4.91 -19.75 -10.23
N HIS A 83 3.78 -19.73 -10.95
CA HIS A 83 3.03 -20.91 -11.32
C HIS A 83 2.56 -20.83 -12.77
N GLY A 84 2.67 -21.93 -13.52
CA GLY A 84 2.22 -22.04 -14.91
C GLY A 84 3.30 -22.47 -15.89
N ASN A 85 3.13 -22.11 -17.17
CA ASN A 85 4.05 -22.47 -18.25
C ASN A 85 5.28 -21.55 -18.30
N MET A 86 6.19 -21.73 -17.35
CA MET A 86 7.45 -20.97 -17.29
C MET A 86 8.57 -21.90 -16.80
N TYR A 87 9.73 -21.83 -17.45
CA TYR A 87 10.91 -22.55 -16.98
C TYR A 87 11.46 -21.89 -15.70
N LYS A 88 12.11 -22.70 -14.87
CA LYS A 88 12.69 -22.24 -13.59
C LYS A 88 13.66 -21.08 -13.81
N GLU A 89 14.49 -21.18 -14.84
CA GLU A 89 15.51 -20.17 -15.17
C GLU A 89 14.87 -18.85 -15.56
N ASP A 90 13.74 -18.88 -16.24
CA ASP A 90 13.03 -17.66 -16.66
C ASP A 90 12.29 -17.02 -15.48
N ALA A 91 11.78 -17.83 -14.54
CA ALA A 91 11.23 -17.34 -13.27
C ALA A 91 12.31 -16.63 -12.41
N LEU A 92 13.51 -17.19 -12.36
CA LEU A 92 14.64 -16.57 -11.66
C LEU A 92 15.06 -15.26 -12.34
N LYS A 93 15.23 -15.26 -13.67
CA LYS A 93 15.54 -14.03 -14.43
C LYS A 93 14.49 -12.94 -14.23
N ALA A 94 13.21 -13.29 -14.21
CA ALA A 94 12.14 -12.33 -13.98
C ALA A 94 12.27 -11.68 -12.59
N THR A 95 12.66 -12.47 -11.59
CA THR A 95 12.93 -11.97 -10.23
C THR A 95 14.13 -11.03 -10.22
N ASP A 96 15.24 -11.40 -10.88
CA ASP A 96 16.43 -10.57 -11.00
C ASP A 96 16.12 -9.22 -11.69
N VAL A 97 15.26 -9.23 -12.72
CA VAL A 97 14.81 -8.01 -13.40
C VAL A 97 14.07 -7.10 -12.43
N VAL A 98 13.14 -7.62 -11.63
CA VAL A 98 12.41 -6.82 -10.63
C VAL A 98 13.36 -6.21 -9.60
N GLU A 99 14.31 -7.00 -9.08
CA GLU A 99 15.32 -6.52 -8.14
C GLU A 99 16.18 -5.39 -8.76
N SER A 100 16.62 -5.58 -10.01
CA SER A 100 17.45 -4.60 -10.72
C SER A 100 16.74 -3.27 -10.98
N ILE A 101 15.43 -3.30 -11.22
CA ILE A 101 14.60 -2.09 -11.44
C ILE A 101 14.41 -1.34 -10.12
N LEU A 102 14.14 -2.05 -9.03
CA LEU A 102 13.88 -1.43 -7.74
C LEU A 102 15.16 -0.94 -7.05
N LYS A 103 16.33 -1.53 -7.33
CA LYS A 103 17.64 -1.26 -6.70
C LYS A 103 17.52 -1.05 -5.19
N LEU A 104 17.02 -2.09 -4.53
CA LEU A 104 16.71 -2.05 -3.11
C LEU A 104 17.98 -1.96 -2.27
N ARG A 105 17.88 -1.29 -1.11
CA ARG A 105 18.91 -1.40 -0.08
C ARG A 105 18.76 -2.73 0.63
N VAL A 106 19.89 -3.41 0.86
CA VAL A 106 19.94 -4.67 1.60
C VAL A 106 19.34 -4.45 2.99
N LEU A 107 18.48 -5.37 3.44
CA LEU A 107 17.94 -5.36 4.79
C LEU A 107 19.09 -5.51 5.81
N PRO A 108 19.10 -4.74 6.92
CA PRO A 108 20.07 -4.96 7.98
C PRO A 108 19.94 -6.41 8.46
N LYS A 109 21.08 -7.08 8.65
CA LYS A 109 21.09 -8.40 9.27
C LYS A 109 20.63 -8.24 10.73
N ALA A 110 19.64 -9.04 11.12
CA ALA A 110 19.17 -9.14 12.50
C ALA A 110 20.28 -9.67 13.42
#